data_AF-A0A7C2EX44-F1
#
_entry.id   AF-A0A7C2EX44-F1
#
_cell.length_a   1.000
_cell.length_b   1.000
_cell.length_c   1.000
_cell.angle_alpha   90.00
_cell.angle_beta   90.00
_cell.angle_gamma   90.00
#
_symmetry.space_group_name_H-M   'P 1'
#
loop_
_entity.id
_entity.type
_entity.pdbx_description
1 polymer ?
#
loop_
_entity_poly.entity_id
_entity_poly.type
_entity_poly.pdbx_seq_one_letter_code
_entity_poly.pdbx_strand_id
1 'polypeptide(L)'
;MNGSSNECAVAVSIGAAYAFAGLLLQSAPHPLGVPAIGENEYVWSSASPATLVLPARALGYAWGWEPDLSWIAEKAVFRVEPEIPSDDTKPGVRTVARGQELVAQSLDGQTEGYVEDLFYRSKYLPPHNSDFGKKRVVFEMEDKVDYAEIEVFYPTDMKNHPPGGPRGYLMPSLIDPCQPIRELNEPSPNWFYYYWDAYGRHEDVYFAKENTNNPRVFGRLCETYAAGCTIASIKVYIFDTVSPCSGYVHVVPLFRLEYRYLEPDECRDVYSSAFITRSDEELYVYGIHGYIETLEHELAHKRHLIDGILCRRTDRNRVDNDWDGLDDRWEIRHGLHPCYYRSVDPDLPDYEVIAYIEGYGNLLSAKEMWKHDWADDCGYDPCNTNPQNHYRYGGIQKACPPSPFPWRYVRDHRIAATPFYNDLLTKIPEFP
;
A
#
# COMPACT_ATOMS: atom_id res chain seq x y z
N MET A 1 30.17 15.64 -3.26
CA MET A 1 31.36 16.51 -3.43
C MET A 1 32.49 15.65 -3.99
N ASN A 2 33.18 16.18 -5.01
CA ASN A 2 34.40 15.72 -5.70
C ASN A 2 34.49 14.27 -6.18
N GLY A 3 34.14 14.04 -7.46
CA GLY A 3 34.67 12.96 -8.29
C GLY A 3 35.31 13.57 -9.54
N SER A 4 36.63 13.57 -9.58
CA SER A 4 37.49 14.17 -10.61
C SER A 4 37.27 13.53 -11.98
N SER A 5 36.78 14.29 -12.95
CA SER A 5 36.96 13.98 -14.37
C SER A 5 38.35 14.45 -14.78
N ASN A 6 39.35 13.56 -14.75
CA ASN A 6 40.57 13.60 -15.55
C ASN A 6 41.49 12.52 -15.00
N GLU A 7 41.66 11.43 -15.75
CA GLU A 7 42.96 10.77 -15.98
C GLU A 7 42.77 9.58 -16.92
N CYS A 8 43.40 9.66 -18.10
CA CYS A 8 43.47 8.59 -19.07
C CYS A 8 44.56 7.60 -18.64
N ALA A 9 44.22 6.32 -18.47
CA ALA A 9 45.22 5.27 -18.34
C ALA A 9 45.87 5.01 -19.72
N VAL A 10 47.19 5.15 -19.80
CA VAL A 10 47.98 4.98 -21.03
C VAL A 10 48.55 3.56 -21.06
N ALA A 11 48.16 2.75 -22.05
CA ALA A 11 48.90 1.57 -22.45
C ALA A 11 49.71 1.90 -23.71
N VAL A 12 51.04 1.85 -23.61
CA VAL A 12 51.96 2.17 -24.72
C VAL A 12 52.13 0.93 -25.61
N SER A 13 51.72 1.04 -26.87
CA SER A 13 52.11 0.14 -27.96
C SER A 13 52.95 0.94 -28.96
N ILE A 14 54.14 0.45 -29.28
CA ILE A 14 55.09 1.12 -30.18
C ILE A 14 54.69 0.79 -31.62
N GLY A 15 54.15 1.79 -32.32
CA GLY A 15 54.14 1.86 -33.79
C GLY A 15 52.76 2.06 -34.42
N ALA A 16 52.62 3.20 -35.10
CA ALA A 16 51.53 3.62 -36.00
C ALA A 16 50.30 4.32 -35.36
N ALA A 17 50.10 5.57 -35.84
CA ALA A 17 48.89 6.41 -35.85
C ALA A 17 47.98 6.40 -34.61
N TYR A 18 47.92 7.55 -33.93
CA TYR A 18 47.06 7.84 -32.78
C TYR A 18 45.59 7.46 -33.03
N ALA A 19 45.18 6.27 -32.60
CA ALA A 19 43.82 5.97 -32.21
C ALA A 19 43.73 6.25 -30.71
N PHE A 20 43.04 7.33 -30.35
CA PHE A 20 42.65 7.55 -28.95
C PHE A 20 41.56 6.53 -28.62
N ALA A 21 41.94 5.35 -28.13
CA ALA A 21 41.01 4.41 -27.52
C ALA A 21 40.79 4.86 -26.06
N GLY A 22 39.79 5.71 -25.86
CA GLY A 22 39.24 6.02 -24.55
C GLY A 22 37.81 5.48 -24.47
N LEU A 23 37.45 4.88 -23.34
CA LEU A 23 36.05 4.67 -22.97
C LEU A 23 35.45 6.06 -22.74
N LEU A 24 34.83 6.63 -23.78
CA LEU A 24 33.94 7.76 -23.62
C LEU A 24 32.58 7.20 -23.23
N LEU A 25 32.31 7.11 -21.93
CA LEU A 25 30.96 6.97 -21.40
C LEU A 25 30.23 8.28 -21.70
N GLN A 26 29.71 8.38 -22.93
CA GLN A 26 28.96 9.54 -23.38
C GLN A 26 27.56 9.44 -22.77
N SER A 27 27.31 10.27 -21.77
CA SER A 27 26.05 10.31 -21.02
C SER A 27 24.88 10.79 -21.91
N ALA A 28 24.15 9.87 -22.53
CA ALA A 28 22.69 9.88 -22.75
C ALA A 28 22.29 8.81 -23.79
N PRO A 29 21.37 7.87 -23.48
CA PRO A 29 20.66 7.66 -22.22
C PRO A 29 21.61 7.10 -21.15
N HIS A 30 21.11 6.78 -19.96
CA HIS A 30 21.91 6.24 -18.85
C HIS A 30 22.97 5.24 -19.34
N PRO A 31 24.20 5.20 -18.80
CA PRO A 31 25.25 4.28 -19.22
C PRO A 31 24.86 2.80 -19.18
N LEU A 32 23.69 2.48 -18.62
CA LEU A 32 23.11 1.15 -18.58
C LEU A 32 22.07 0.83 -19.67
N GLY A 33 21.81 1.75 -20.60
CA GLY A 33 20.70 1.62 -21.56
C GLY A 33 19.32 1.58 -20.89
N VAL A 34 19.25 1.81 -19.58
CA VAL A 34 18.03 1.89 -18.78
C VAL A 34 17.41 3.27 -19.04
N PRO A 35 16.15 3.34 -19.50
CA PRO A 35 15.53 4.62 -19.87
C PRO A 35 15.40 5.59 -18.68
N ALA A 36 15.13 6.87 -18.98
CA ALA A 36 15.03 7.91 -17.96
C ALA A 36 13.72 7.77 -17.15
N ILE A 37 13.78 8.19 -15.88
CA ILE A 37 12.72 8.26 -14.85
C ILE A 37 11.29 8.17 -15.41
N GLY A 38 10.56 7.13 -14.99
CA GLY A 38 9.20 6.77 -15.44
C GLY A 38 9.13 5.47 -16.27
N GLU A 39 10.26 5.00 -16.81
CA GLU A 39 10.39 3.72 -17.53
C GLU A 39 11.20 2.66 -16.75
N ASN A 40 11.52 2.93 -15.47
CA ASN A 40 12.40 2.11 -14.61
C ASN A 40 11.63 1.36 -13.50
N GLU A 41 10.37 1.09 -13.75
CA GLU A 41 9.47 0.39 -12.84
C GLU A 41 9.28 -1.05 -13.30
N TYR A 42 9.45 -1.99 -12.40
CA TYR A 42 9.40 -3.42 -12.72
C TYR A 42 8.48 -4.15 -11.77
N VAL A 43 7.74 -5.12 -12.28
CA VAL A 43 6.78 -5.90 -11.51
C VAL A 43 7.19 -7.36 -11.55
N TRP A 44 7.16 -8.02 -10.41
CA TRP A 44 7.26 -9.46 -10.37
C TRP A 44 6.11 -10.11 -11.15
N SER A 45 6.41 -11.15 -11.91
CA SER A 45 5.38 -11.88 -12.64
C SER A 45 4.40 -12.55 -11.67
N SER A 46 3.17 -12.68 -12.15
CA SER A 46 2.09 -13.38 -11.45
C SER A 46 2.22 -14.91 -11.44
N ALA A 47 3.26 -15.44 -12.09
CA ALA A 47 3.45 -16.88 -12.22
C ALA A 47 3.88 -17.52 -10.89
N SER A 48 3.76 -18.85 -10.83
CA SER A 48 4.39 -19.65 -9.79
C SER A 48 5.28 -20.69 -10.47
N PRO A 49 6.62 -20.57 -10.36
CA PRO A 49 7.38 -19.54 -9.62
C PRO A 49 7.26 -18.15 -10.24
N ALA A 50 7.35 -17.11 -9.41
CA ALA A 50 7.39 -15.72 -9.83
C ALA A 50 8.74 -15.41 -10.48
N THR A 51 8.75 -14.52 -11.45
CA THR A 51 9.95 -14.11 -12.18
C THR A 51 10.05 -12.60 -12.28
N LEU A 52 11.27 -12.08 -12.25
CA LEU A 52 11.58 -10.67 -12.47
C LEU A 52 12.80 -10.60 -13.40
N VAL A 53 12.69 -9.78 -14.44
CA VAL A 53 13.81 -9.50 -15.37
C VAL A 53 14.09 -8.02 -15.28
N LEU A 54 15.32 -7.67 -14.91
CA LEU A 54 15.81 -6.30 -14.88
C LEU A 54 16.83 -6.12 -16.01
N PRO A 55 16.54 -5.28 -17.02
CA PRO A 55 17.50 -4.93 -18.05
C PRO A 55 18.79 -4.40 -17.43
N ALA A 56 19.91 -5.03 -17.78
CA ALA A 56 21.22 -4.70 -17.23
C ALA A 56 22.26 -4.74 -18.35
N ARG A 57 22.26 -3.65 -19.10
CA ARG A 57 23.08 -3.47 -20.30
C ARG A 57 24.01 -2.30 -20.05
N ALA A 58 25.04 -2.11 -20.87
CA ALA A 58 25.82 -0.88 -20.90
C ALA A 58 26.36 -0.66 -22.31
N LEU A 59 26.39 0.60 -22.77
CA LEU A 59 26.77 0.92 -24.14
C LEU A 59 28.21 1.43 -24.22
N GLY A 60 29.01 0.79 -25.07
CA GLY A 60 30.36 1.22 -25.40
C GLY A 60 30.39 2.03 -26.68
N TYR A 61 30.76 3.31 -26.59
CA TYR A 61 30.93 4.18 -27.75
C TYR A 61 32.40 4.42 -28.07
N ALA A 62 32.74 4.33 -29.37
CA ALA A 62 34.03 4.75 -29.89
C ALA A 62 33.86 5.53 -31.20
N TRP A 63 34.68 6.55 -31.42
CA TRP A 63 34.63 7.38 -32.63
C TRP A 63 35.33 6.68 -33.80
N GLY A 64 34.60 6.42 -34.88
CA GLY A 64 35.16 5.97 -36.16
C GLY A 64 35.34 4.45 -36.33
N TRP A 65 34.92 3.63 -35.36
CA TRP A 65 34.98 2.16 -35.39
C TRP A 65 34.11 1.54 -34.28
N GLU A 66 33.82 0.25 -34.39
CA GLU A 66 33.15 -0.53 -33.32
C GLU A 66 34.19 -1.01 -32.30
N PRO A 67 34.04 -0.67 -31.00
CA PRO A 67 34.95 -1.13 -29.98
C PRO A 67 34.75 -2.62 -29.68
N ASP A 68 35.83 -3.38 -29.56
CA ASP A 68 35.78 -4.72 -28.98
C ASP A 68 35.66 -4.62 -27.45
N LEU A 69 34.47 -4.93 -26.95
CA LEU A 69 34.14 -4.85 -25.53
C LEU A 69 34.44 -6.15 -24.76
N SER A 70 35.00 -7.18 -25.41
CA SER A 70 35.18 -8.51 -24.79
C SER A 70 36.06 -8.45 -23.52
N TRP A 71 37.15 -7.68 -23.55
CA TRP A 71 38.04 -7.52 -22.39
C TRP A 71 37.39 -6.72 -21.24
N ILE A 72 36.45 -5.83 -21.56
CA ILE A 72 35.68 -5.08 -20.55
C ILE A 72 34.67 -6.00 -19.89
N ALA A 73 33.99 -6.83 -20.69
CA ALA A 73 33.03 -7.80 -20.21
C ALA A 73 33.63 -8.77 -19.18
N GLU A 74 34.90 -9.15 -19.33
CA GLU A 74 35.62 -10.01 -18.36
C GLU A 74 35.83 -9.34 -16.99
N LYS A 75 35.76 -8.01 -16.91
CA LYS A 75 36.04 -7.22 -15.71
C LYS A 75 34.82 -6.48 -15.15
N ALA A 76 33.73 -6.50 -15.90
CA ALA A 76 32.50 -5.78 -15.57
C ALA A 76 31.50 -6.68 -14.85
N VAL A 77 30.85 -6.14 -13.83
CA VAL A 77 29.82 -6.83 -13.04
C VAL A 77 28.57 -5.97 -12.97
N PHE A 78 27.41 -6.61 -13.13
CA PHE A 78 26.11 -6.03 -12.85
C PHE A 78 25.52 -6.65 -11.59
N ARG A 79 25.00 -5.82 -10.68
CA ARG A 79 24.28 -6.28 -9.48
C ARG A 79 23.14 -5.33 -9.12
N VAL A 80 22.29 -5.73 -8.17
CA VAL A 80 21.23 -4.87 -7.64
C VAL A 80 21.44 -4.61 -6.17
N GLU A 81 21.22 -3.36 -5.76
CA GLU A 81 21.33 -2.92 -4.37
C GLU A 81 20.08 -2.13 -3.94
N PRO A 82 19.46 -2.45 -2.79
CA PRO A 82 19.61 -3.68 -2.00
C PRO A 82 19.35 -4.96 -2.81
N GLU A 83 19.95 -6.07 -2.40
CA GLU A 83 19.81 -7.36 -3.10
C GLU A 83 18.34 -7.79 -3.23
N ILE A 84 18.02 -8.48 -4.32
CA ILE A 84 16.70 -9.09 -4.56
C ILE A 84 16.88 -10.61 -4.43
N PRO A 85 16.12 -11.28 -3.55
CA PRO A 85 16.24 -12.73 -3.36
C PRO A 85 15.84 -13.50 -4.62
N SER A 86 16.51 -14.62 -4.86
CA SER A 86 16.21 -15.58 -5.93
C SER A 86 16.48 -17.00 -5.43
N ASP A 87 15.67 -17.96 -5.85
CA ASP A 87 15.73 -19.35 -5.37
C ASP A 87 16.73 -20.20 -6.17
N ASP A 88 16.69 -20.09 -7.50
CA ASP A 88 17.42 -21.00 -8.39
C ASP A 88 18.19 -20.29 -9.51
N THR A 89 18.18 -18.95 -9.56
CA THR A 89 18.99 -18.20 -10.51
C THR A 89 20.22 -17.61 -9.85
N LYS A 90 21.27 -17.35 -10.64
CA LYS A 90 22.39 -16.50 -10.24
C LYS A 90 22.40 -15.25 -11.11
N PRO A 91 21.71 -14.17 -10.69
CA PRO A 91 21.64 -12.93 -11.46
C PRO A 91 23.03 -12.34 -11.68
N GLY A 92 23.32 -11.91 -12.91
CA GLY A 92 24.55 -11.17 -13.22
C GLY A 92 25.86 -11.95 -13.00
N VAL A 93 25.83 -13.29 -13.12
CA VAL A 93 26.99 -14.16 -12.87
C VAL A 93 28.18 -13.85 -13.77
N ARG A 94 27.93 -13.30 -14.96
CA ARG A 94 28.96 -12.78 -15.86
C ARG A 94 28.41 -11.67 -16.74
N THR A 95 29.31 -10.92 -17.37
CA THR A 95 28.99 -9.96 -18.43
C THR A 95 29.52 -10.49 -19.75
N VAL A 96 28.80 -10.22 -20.84
CA VAL A 96 29.22 -10.57 -22.21
C VAL A 96 29.12 -9.38 -23.13
N ALA A 97 30.00 -9.32 -24.13
CA ALA A 97 29.89 -8.35 -25.21
C ALA A 97 28.90 -8.84 -26.29
N ARG A 98 28.06 -7.92 -26.78
CA ARG A 98 27.09 -8.09 -27.87
C ARG A 98 27.20 -6.88 -28.80
N GLY A 99 28.18 -6.91 -29.69
CA GLY A 99 28.52 -5.74 -30.50
C GLY A 99 28.97 -4.58 -29.60
N GLN A 100 28.20 -3.49 -29.60
CA GLN A 100 28.46 -2.30 -28.78
C GLN A 100 27.83 -2.36 -27.37
N GLU A 101 27.14 -3.45 -27.02
CA GLU A 101 26.55 -3.62 -25.69
C GLU A 101 27.39 -4.56 -24.81
N LEU A 102 27.58 -4.18 -23.55
CA LEU A 102 27.85 -5.11 -22.46
C LEU A 102 26.50 -5.54 -21.89
N VAL A 103 26.28 -6.85 -21.77
CA VAL A 103 25.00 -7.40 -21.30
C VAL A 103 25.29 -8.33 -20.13
N ALA A 104 24.60 -8.11 -19.01
CA ALA A 104 24.62 -9.06 -17.90
C ALA A 104 24.06 -10.40 -18.38
N GLN A 105 24.62 -11.50 -17.89
CA GLN A 105 24.02 -12.82 -18.04
C GLN A 105 23.79 -13.44 -16.68
N SER A 106 22.59 -13.96 -16.52
CA SER A 106 22.17 -14.73 -15.36
C SER A 106 22.25 -16.21 -15.67
N LEU A 107 22.66 -17.02 -14.69
CA LEU A 107 22.55 -18.47 -14.81
C LEU A 107 21.16 -18.90 -14.36
N ASP A 108 20.43 -19.59 -15.24
CA ASP A 108 19.17 -20.24 -14.90
C ASP A 108 19.47 -21.65 -14.36
N GLY A 109 19.24 -21.86 -13.06
CA GLY A 109 19.50 -23.15 -12.42
C GLY A 109 18.58 -24.29 -12.86
N GLN A 110 17.47 -24.02 -13.56
CA GLN A 110 16.59 -25.08 -14.08
C GLN A 110 17.06 -25.63 -15.43
N THR A 111 17.60 -24.76 -16.29
CA THR A 111 18.06 -25.14 -17.63
C THR A 111 19.58 -25.30 -17.71
N GLU A 112 20.30 -24.87 -16.67
CA GLU A 112 21.76 -24.65 -16.66
C GLU A 112 22.23 -23.70 -17.79
N GLY A 113 21.28 -22.97 -18.39
CA GLY A 113 21.51 -22.04 -19.48
C GLY A 113 21.80 -20.63 -18.98
N TYR A 114 22.40 -19.82 -19.87
CA TYR A 114 22.55 -18.39 -19.63
C TYR A 114 21.37 -17.63 -20.22
N VAL A 115 20.75 -16.78 -19.40
CA VAL A 115 19.70 -15.84 -19.79
C VAL A 115 20.33 -14.45 -19.78
N GLU A 116 20.04 -13.64 -20.80
CA GLU A 116 20.48 -12.24 -20.82
C GLU A 116 19.72 -11.42 -19.78
N ASP A 117 20.35 -10.34 -19.30
CA ASP A 117 19.88 -9.46 -18.24
C ASP A 117 19.88 -10.10 -16.84
N LEU A 118 19.49 -9.34 -15.81
CA LEU A 118 19.40 -9.85 -14.44
C LEU A 118 18.07 -10.56 -14.26
N PHE A 119 18.11 -11.88 -14.18
CA PHE A 119 16.94 -12.74 -14.10
C PHE A 119 16.82 -13.35 -12.73
N TYR A 120 15.69 -13.09 -12.08
CA TYR A 120 15.32 -13.58 -10.77
C TYR A 120 14.14 -14.53 -10.91
N ARG A 121 14.16 -15.62 -10.15
CA ARG A 121 13.05 -16.56 -10.03
C ARG A 121 12.90 -16.94 -8.57
N SER A 122 11.69 -16.84 -8.05
CA SER A 122 11.41 -17.32 -6.71
C SER A 122 10.06 -18.01 -6.64
N LYS A 123 9.99 -19.06 -5.83
CA LYS A 123 8.76 -19.82 -5.57
C LYS A 123 7.70 -18.94 -4.92
N TYR A 124 8.14 -18.03 -4.05
CA TYR A 124 7.30 -17.03 -3.40
C TYR A 124 7.88 -15.64 -3.66
N LEU A 125 7.03 -14.62 -3.65
CA LEU A 125 7.50 -13.24 -3.70
C LEU A 125 8.38 -12.91 -2.47
N PRO A 126 9.25 -11.90 -2.58
CA PRO A 126 10.08 -11.45 -1.47
C PRO A 126 9.28 -11.29 -0.16
N PRO A 127 9.82 -11.74 0.98
CA PRO A 127 9.02 -11.92 2.19
C PRO A 127 8.72 -10.64 2.95
N HIS A 128 9.51 -9.58 2.72
CA HIS A 128 9.33 -8.32 3.42
C HIS A 128 8.89 -7.24 2.46
N ASN A 129 8.00 -6.37 2.92
CA ASN A 129 7.55 -5.26 2.09
C ASN A 129 8.73 -4.33 1.68
N SER A 130 9.76 -4.20 2.54
CA SER A 130 11.00 -3.45 2.23
C SER A 130 11.87 -4.05 1.12
N ASP A 131 11.59 -5.28 0.68
CA ASP A 131 12.29 -5.91 -0.44
C ASP A 131 11.80 -5.39 -1.80
N PHE A 132 10.67 -4.67 -1.80
CA PHE A 132 10.13 -3.92 -2.93
C PHE A 132 10.62 -2.46 -2.92
N GLY A 133 10.10 -1.64 -3.82
CA GLY A 133 10.42 -0.23 -3.93
C GLY A 133 11.76 0.04 -4.58
N LYS A 134 12.38 1.16 -4.16
CA LYS A 134 13.56 1.72 -4.83
C LYS A 134 14.78 0.82 -4.68
N LYS A 135 15.40 0.52 -5.82
CA LYS A 135 16.64 -0.25 -5.94
C LYS A 135 17.59 0.49 -6.89
N ARG A 136 18.84 0.02 -6.94
CA ARG A 136 19.85 0.48 -7.89
C ARG A 136 20.39 -0.71 -8.66
N VAL A 137 20.34 -0.66 -9.99
CA VAL A 137 21.12 -1.55 -10.84
C VAL A 137 22.51 -0.95 -10.95
N VAL A 138 23.50 -1.60 -10.35
CA VAL A 138 24.89 -1.14 -10.28
C VAL A 138 25.70 -1.84 -11.35
N PHE A 139 26.49 -1.06 -12.07
CA PHE A 139 27.54 -1.52 -12.97
C PHE A 139 28.89 -1.13 -12.42
N GLU A 140 29.75 -2.12 -12.21
CA GLU A 140 31.08 -1.93 -11.67
C GLU A 140 32.11 -2.50 -12.64
N MET A 141 33.18 -1.73 -12.86
CA MET A 141 34.34 -2.14 -13.62
C MET A 141 35.59 -1.69 -12.86
N GLU A 142 36.34 -2.65 -12.32
CA GLU A 142 37.52 -2.40 -11.47
C GLU A 142 37.21 -1.41 -10.32
N ASP A 143 37.71 -0.18 -10.37
CA ASP A 143 37.50 0.85 -9.35
C ASP A 143 36.40 1.87 -9.71
N LYS A 144 35.71 1.67 -10.84
CA LYS A 144 34.66 2.56 -11.34
C LYS A 144 33.28 1.95 -11.13
N VAL A 145 32.36 2.76 -10.65
CA VAL A 145 30.98 2.37 -10.35
C VAL A 145 30.02 3.36 -10.97
N ASP A 146 28.99 2.84 -11.62
CA ASP A 146 27.82 3.58 -12.13
C ASP A 146 26.54 2.85 -11.70
N TYR A 147 25.39 3.54 -11.67
CA TYR A 147 24.14 2.92 -11.26
C TYR A 147 22.90 3.62 -11.83
N ALA A 148 21.88 2.83 -12.19
CA ALA A 148 20.54 3.33 -12.50
C ALA A 148 19.59 3.08 -11.32
N GLU A 149 18.79 4.08 -10.98
CA GLU A 149 17.69 3.92 -10.03
C GLU A 149 16.49 3.24 -10.72
N ILE A 150 15.96 2.23 -10.07
CA ILE A 150 14.78 1.47 -10.50
C ILE A 150 13.81 1.33 -9.32
N GLU A 151 12.58 0.92 -9.61
CA GLU A 151 11.58 0.60 -8.59
C GLU A 151 10.93 -0.75 -8.87
N VAL A 152 10.75 -1.58 -7.83
CA VAL A 152 10.25 -2.96 -7.96
C VAL A 152 8.95 -3.12 -7.19
N PHE A 153 7.93 -3.73 -7.80
CA PHE A 153 6.58 -3.87 -7.26
C PHE A 153 6.12 -5.34 -7.23
N TYR A 154 5.15 -5.66 -6.37
CA TYR A 154 4.51 -6.98 -6.35
C TYR A 154 3.18 -6.99 -7.11
N PRO A 155 2.80 -8.13 -7.72
CA PRO A 155 1.49 -8.29 -8.35
C PRO A 155 0.38 -8.38 -7.30
N THR A 156 -0.51 -7.40 -7.25
CA THR A 156 -1.44 -7.09 -6.15
C THR A 156 -2.49 -8.19 -5.89
N ASP A 157 -3.16 -8.64 -6.94
CA ASP A 157 -4.26 -9.62 -6.85
C ASP A 157 -3.80 -11.09 -6.87
N MET A 158 -2.49 -11.33 -6.97
CA MET A 158 -1.92 -12.68 -6.99
C MET A 158 -1.75 -13.23 -5.57
N LYS A 159 -1.38 -14.51 -5.45
CA LYS A 159 -1.39 -15.26 -4.17
C LYS A 159 -0.08 -16.01 -3.91
N ASN A 160 0.99 -15.54 -4.52
CA ASN A 160 2.33 -16.14 -4.46
C ASN A 160 3.21 -15.50 -3.38
N HIS A 161 2.64 -14.82 -2.39
CA HIS A 161 3.33 -14.41 -1.18
C HIS A 161 3.79 -15.63 -0.32
N PRO A 162 4.75 -15.45 0.62
CA PRO A 162 5.18 -16.52 1.51
C PRO A 162 4.03 -17.11 2.37
N PRO A 163 4.15 -18.37 2.82
CA PRO A 163 3.16 -18.96 3.73
C PRO A 163 3.15 -18.25 5.10
N GLY A 164 2.05 -18.43 5.85
CA GLY A 164 1.88 -17.83 7.19
C GLY A 164 1.14 -16.50 7.20
N GLY A 165 0.58 -16.10 6.05
CA GLY A 165 -0.35 -14.96 5.96
C GLY A 165 -1.70 -15.21 6.63
N PRO A 166 -2.48 -14.14 6.83
CA PRO A 166 -3.82 -14.21 7.40
C PRO A 166 -4.75 -15.06 6.52
N ARG A 167 -5.67 -15.79 7.17
CA ARG A 167 -6.63 -16.65 6.48
C ARG A 167 -7.69 -15.84 5.75
N GLY A 168 -8.21 -16.42 4.67
CA GLY A 168 -9.32 -15.87 3.90
C GLY A 168 -10.65 -16.52 4.23
N TYR A 169 -11.74 -15.76 4.27
CA TYR A 169 -13.10 -16.26 4.50
C TYR A 169 -14.10 -15.75 3.45
N LEU A 170 -15.07 -16.58 3.11
CA LEU A 170 -16.25 -16.16 2.35
C LEU A 170 -17.34 -15.74 3.33
N MET A 171 -17.83 -14.50 3.25
CA MET A 171 -18.81 -13.96 4.19
C MET A 171 -20.16 -13.64 3.53
N PRO A 172 -21.28 -13.82 4.25
CA PRO A 172 -22.61 -13.46 3.77
C PRO A 172 -22.87 -11.95 3.92
N SER A 173 -23.68 -11.38 3.03
CA SER A 173 -23.92 -9.92 2.99
C SER A 173 -24.95 -9.41 4.02
N LEU A 174 -25.97 -10.20 4.41
CA LEU A 174 -27.20 -9.60 5.00
C LEU A 174 -27.88 -10.29 6.21
N ILE A 175 -27.60 -11.55 6.57
CA ILE A 175 -28.43 -12.28 7.57
C ILE A 175 -27.73 -12.46 8.92
N ASP A 176 -26.45 -12.84 8.89
CA ASP A 176 -25.57 -12.84 10.06
C ASP A 176 -24.15 -12.60 9.56
N PRO A 177 -23.74 -11.33 9.44
CA PRO A 177 -22.51 -10.97 8.76
C PRO A 177 -21.26 -11.33 9.57
N CYS A 178 -21.41 -11.95 10.75
CA CYS A 178 -20.30 -12.43 11.57
C CYS A 178 -20.14 -13.94 11.60
N GLN A 179 -20.94 -14.66 10.80
CA GLN A 179 -20.75 -16.07 10.54
C GLN A 179 -20.12 -16.29 9.16
N PRO A 180 -18.83 -16.67 9.08
CA PRO A 180 -18.23 -17.00 7.80
C PRO A 180 -18.94 -18.22 7.19
N ILE A 181 -19.29 -18.14 5.90
CA ILE A 181 -19.89 -19.25 5.16
C ILE A 181 -18.90 -20.41 5.09
N ARG A 182 -17.64 -20.09 4.80
CA ARG A 182 -16.52 -21.03 4.81
C ARG A 182 -15.17 -20.31 4.80
N GLU A 183 -14.14 -21.00 5.25
CA GLU A 183 -12.75 -20.64 4.98
C GLU A 183 -12.45 -20.82 3.48
N LEU A 184 -11.64 -19.92 2.91
CA LEU A 184 -11.17 -20.03 1.53
C LEU A 184 -10.02 -21.04 1.48
N ASN A 185 -10.00 -21.88 0.45
CA ASN A 185 -8.93 -22.87 0.25
C ASN A 185 -7.62 -22.24 -0.25
N GLU A 186 -7.69 -21.02 -0.76
CA GLU A 186 -6.56 -20.31 -1.33
C GLU A 186 -6.07 -19.23 -0.34
N PRO A 187 -4.77 -18.90 -0.35
CA PRO A 187 -4.24 -17.79 0.44
C PRO A 187 -4.94 -16.46 0.13
N SER A 188 -4.78 -15.50 1.04
CA SER A 188 -5.10 -14.10 0.80
C SER A 188 -4.37 -13.57 -0.46
N PRO A 189 -4.88 -12.51 -1.10
CA PRO A 189 -4.12 -11.82 -2.13
C PRO A 189 -2.87 -11.13 -1.56
N ASN A 190 -1.87 -10.92 -2.40
CA ASN A 190 -0.58 -10.34 -2.06
C ASN A 190 -0.73 -8.97 -1.40
N TRP A 191 -1.63 -8.11 -1.92
CA TRP A 191 -1.88 -6.79 -1.33
C TRP A 191 -2.27 -6.87 0.14
N PHE A 192 -3.09 -7.85 0.48
CA PHE A 192 -3.56 -8.03 1.85
C PHE A 192 -2.41 -8.52 2.74
N TYR A 193 -1.66 -9.51 2.26
CA TYR A 193 -0.50 -10.02 2.98
C TYR A 193 0.53 -8.92 3.27
N TYR A 194 0.90 -8.12 2.28
CA TYR A 194 1.96 -7.11 2.43
C TYR A 194 1.51 -5.89 3.24
N TYR A 195 0.24 -5.50 3.15
CA TYR A 195 -0.29 -4.42 4.01
C TYR A 195 -0.44 -4.87 5.46
N TRP A 196 -0.92 -6.11 5.68
CA TRP A 196 -0.93 -6.73 7.00
C TRP A 196 0.48 -6.86 7.59
N ASP A 197 1.47 -7.26 6.79
CA ASP A 197 2.88 -7.35 7.21
C ASP A 197 3.43 -5.98 7.59
N ALA A 198 3.24 -4.98 6.74
CA ALA A 198 3.79 -3.64 6.92
C ALA A 198 3.18 -2.89 8.11
N TYR A 199 1.91 -3.15 8.44
CA TYR A 199 1.20 -2.43 9.48
C TYR A 199 1.07 -3.20 10.81
N GLY A 200 1.82 -4.30 10.99
CA GLY A 200 2.04 -4.89 12.32
C GLY A 200 1.50 -6.29 12.57
N ARG A 201 1.13 -7.04 11.53
CA ARG A 201 0.75 -8.47 11.59
C ARG A 201 -0.29 -8.82 12.66
N HIS A 202 -1.39 -8.07 12.72
CA HIS A 202 -2.47 -8.32 13.70
C HIS A 202 -3.05 -9.74 13.58
N GLU A 203 -3.03 -10.50 14.68
CA GLU A 203 -3.42 -11.93 14.70
C GLU A 203 -4.93 -12.18 14.49
N ASP A 204 -5.77 -11.20 14.85
CA ASP A 204 -7.22 -11.28 14.73
C ASP A 204 -7.77 -10.68 13.42
N VAL A 205 -6.89 -10.34 12.48
CA VAL A 205 -7.26 -9.69 11.21
C VAL A 205 -7.24 -10.71 10.08
N TYR A 206 -8.34 -10.77 9.34
CA TYR A 206 -8.57 -11.77 8.31
C TYR A 206 -9.02 -11.13 7.00
N PHE A 207 -8.68 -11.78 5.89
CA PHE A 207 -9.19 -11.40 4.59
C PHE A 207 -10.62 -11.93 4.43
N ALA A 208 -11.52 -11.10 3.92
CA ALA A 208 -12.87 -11.50 3.59
C ALA A 208 -13.19 -11.24 2.12
N LYS A 209 -13.94 -12.18 1.54
CA LYS A 209 -14.58 -12.01 0.23
C LYS A 209 -16.08 -12.01 0.42
N GLU A 210 -16.75 -11.03 -0.17
CA GLU A 210 -18.21 -10.96 -0.12
C GLU A 210 -18.85 -12.00 -1.06
N ASN A 211 -19.92 -12.65 -0.61
CA ASN A 211 -20.65 -13.68 -1.38
C ASN A 211 -21.70 -13.12 -2.37
N THR A 212 -21.77 -11.80 -2.57
CA THR A 212 -22.73 -11.15 -3.50
C THR A 212 -22.13 -9.94 -4.22
N ASN A 213 -22.70 -9.56 -5.36
CA ASN A 213 -22.33 -8.37 -6.15
C ASN A 213 -22.84 -7.04 -5.55
N ASN A 214 -22.99 -6.93 -4.22
CA ASN A 214 -23.56 -5.75 -3.57
C ASN A 214 -22.46 -4.98 -2.81
N PRO A 215 -21.87 -3.93 -3.38
CA PRO A 215 -20.60 -3.43 -2.90
C PRO A 215 -20.81 -2.27 -1.94
N ARG A 216 -20.37 -2.39 -0.68
CA ARG A 216 -19.98 -1.25 0.19
C ARG A 216 -19.45 -1.62 1.58
N VAL A 217 -19.06 -2.86 1.82
CA VAL A 217 -18.44 -3.23 3.10
C VAL A 217 -16.93 -3.20 2.92
N PHE A 218 -16.23 -2.37 3.68
CA PHE A 218 -14.76 -2.30 3.68
C PHE A 218 -14.17 -3.16 4.81
N GLY A 219 -14.71 -3.02 6.01
CA GLY A 219 -14.31 -3.75 7.20
C GLY A 219 -15.50 -4.33 7.94
N ARG A 220 -15.21 -5.20 8.90
CA ARG A 220 -16.18 -5.65 9.90
C ARG A 220 -15.52 -6.24 11.14
N LEU A 221 -15.91 -5.74 12.31
CA LEU A 221 -15.68 -6.38 13.60
C LEU A 221 -16.73 -7.46 13.85
N CYS A 222 -16.28 -8.62 14.29
CA CYS A 222 -17.13 -9.73 14.65
C CYS A 222 -16.72 -10.35 15.97
N GLU A 223 -17.65 -10.39 16.90
CA GLU A 223 -17.48 -11.00 18.20
C GLU A 223 -18.26 -12.32 18.33
N THR A 224 -17.78 -13.18 19.22
CA THR A 224 -18.49 -14.39 19.65
C THR A 224 -18.59 -14.35 21.16
N TYR A 225 -19.73 -14.75 21.72
CA TYR A 225 -19.96 -14.73 23.17
C TYR A 225 -19.86 -16.14 23.75
N ALA A 226 -19.17 -16.28 24.89
CA ALA A 226 -19.09 -17.55 25.62
C ALA A 226 -20.36 -17.78 26.47
N ALA A 227 -20.77 -16.75 27.23
CA ALA A 227 -22.00 -16.70 28.00
C ALA A 227 -22.26 -15.25 28.48
N GLY A 228 -23.51 -14.77 28.42
CA GLY A 228 -23.82 -13.37 28.74
C GLY A 228 -23.05 -12.39 27.84
N CYS A 229 -22.55 -11.29 28.40
CA CYS A 229 -21.66 -10.34 27.71
C CYS A 229 -20.16 -10.73 27.78
N THR A 230 -19.84 -11.99 28.08
CA THR A 230 -18.44 -12.46 28.08
C THR A 230 -18.02 -12.77 26.65
N ILE A 231 -17.11 -11.97 26.11
CA ILE A 231 -16.59 -12.14 24.75
C ILE A 231 -15.60 -13.31 24.73
N ALA A 232 -15.88 -14.30 23.89
CA ALA A 232 -15.04 -15.49 23.68
C ALA A 232 -13.93 -15.23 22.66
N SER A 233 -14.24 -14.53 21.57
CA SER A 233 -13.26 -14.12 20.56
C SER A 233 -13.75 -12.91 19.79
N ILE A 234 -12.81 -12.11 19.30
CA ILE A 234 -13.05 -10.95 18.44
C ILE A 234 -12.22 -11.14 17.18
N LYS A 235 -12.81 -10.92 16.02
CA LYS A 235 -12.16 -11.00 14.72
C LYS A 235 -12.47 -9.75 13.92
N VAL A 236 -11.49 -9.27 13.17
CA VAL A 236 -11.64 -8.19 12.21
C VAL A 236 -11.52 -8.78 10.82
N TYR A 237 -12.50 -8.50 9.98
CA TYR A 237 -12.52 -8.90 8.59
C TYR A 237 -12.35 -7.67 7.71
N ILE A 238 -11.40 -7.72 6.78
CA ILE A 238 -11.18 -6.66 5.80
C ILE A 238 -11.53 -7.24 4.44
N PHE A 239 -12.40 -6.55 3.71
CA PHE A 239 -13.00 -7.04 2.48
C PHE A 239 -12.14 -6.73 1.25
N ASP A 240 -12.38 -7.47 0.17
CA ASP A 240 -11.71 -7.29 -1.12
C ASP A 240 -12.00 -5.95 -1.80
N THR A 241 -13.05 -5.25 -1.38
CA THR A 241 -13.36 -3.86 -1.73
C THR A 241 -12.29 -2.86 -1.32
N VAL A 242 -11.46 -3.19 -0.32
CA VAL A 242 -10.33 -2.37 0.14
C VAL A 242 -9.11 -2.54 -0.76
N SER A 243 -9.09 -3.56 -1.64
CA SER A 243 -7.99 -3.78 -2.57
C SER A 243 -7.68 -2.50 -3.35
N PRO A 244 -6.39 -2.15 -3.56
CA PRO A 244 -6.05 -1.08 -4.50
C PRO A 244 -6.58 -1.39 -5.91
N CYS A 245 -6.64 -2.68 -6.28
CA CYS A 245 -7.27 -3.10 -7.54
C CYS A 245 -8.79 -2.92 -7.60
N SER A 246 -9.43 -2.56 -6.49
CA SER A 246 -10.84 -2.26 -6.48
C SER A 246 -11.12 -1.01 -7.33
N GLY A 247 -12.30 -0.96 -7.94
CA GLY A 247 -12.80 0.25 -8.58
C GLY A 247 -13.44 1.23 -7.59
N TYR A 248 -13.24 1.05 -6.28
CA TYR A 248 -13.89 1.85 -5.26
C TYR A 248 -12.90 2.85 -4.68
N VAL A 249 -13.32 4.11 -4.62
CA VAL A 249 -12.61 5.09 -3.81
C VAL A 249 -13.09 4.94 -2.38
N HIS A 250 -12.14 4.75 -1.47
CA HIS A 250 -12.46 4.71 -0.05
C HIS A 250 -12.65 6.15 0.45
N VAL A 251 -13.88 6.47 0.84
CA VAL A 251 -14.27 7.80 1.31
C VAL A 251 -14.53 7.74 2.81
N VAL A 252 -13.76 8.52 3.55
CA VAL A 252 -13.78 8.61 5.00
C VAL A 252 -14.58 9.86 5.39
N PRO A 253 -15.71 9.72 6.10
CA PRO A 253 -16.45 10.84 6.63
C PRO A 253 -15.64 11.54 7.73
N LEU A 254 -15.69 12.86 7.76
CA LEU A 254 -14.99 13.67 8.75
C LEU A 254 -15.99 14.37 9.67
N PHE A 255 -15.58 14.61 10.91
CA PHE A 255 -16.46 15.17 11.94
C PHE A 255 -15.81 16.36 12.65
N ARG A 256 -16.65 17.25 13.15
CA ARG A 256 -16.28 18.49 13.84
C ARG A 256 -17.16 18.67 15.06
N LEU A 257 -16.79 19.60 15.93
CA LEU A 257 -17.58 19.96 17.10
C LEU A 257 -18.31 21.29 16.85
N GLU A 258 -19.63 21.32 17.04
CA GLU A 258 -20.44 22.54 16.87
C GLU A 258 -21.36 22.78 18.07
N TYR A 259 -21.42 24.04 18.52
CA TYR A 259 -22.39 24.46 19.53
C TYR A 259 -23.76 24.68 18.89
N ARG A 260 -24.75 23.89 19.33
CA ARG A 260 -26.12 23.97 18.81
C ARG A 260 -27.11 23.96 19.97
N TYR A 261 -28.25 24.62 19.74
CA TYR A 261 -29.41 24.48 20.61
C TYR A 261 -30.22 23.29 20.09
N LEU A 262 -30.37 22.27 20.90
CA LEU A 262 -31.33 21.20 20.62
C LEU A 262 -32.71 21.64 21.10
N GLU A 263 -33.71 21.31 20.29
CA GLU A 263 -35.10 21.40 20.71
C GLU A 263 -35.34 20.40 21.85
N PRO A 264 -36.19 20.71 22.84
CA PRO A 264 -36.49 19.78 23.92
C PRO A 264 -37.07 18.47 23.37
N ASP A 265 -36.42 17.36 23.64
CA ASP A 265 -36.83 16.02 23.25
C ASP A 265 -37.41 15.24 24.47
N GLU A 266 -37.75 13.95 24.29
CA GLU A 266 -38.24 13.10 25.39
C GLU A 266 -37.18 12.92 26.49
N CYS A 267 -35.90 13.15 26.18
CA CYS A 267 -34.75 13.04 27.06
C CYS A 267 -34.26 14.42 27.54
N ARG A 268 -35.20 15.12 28.17
CA ARG A 268 -35.28 16.52 28.64
C ARG A 268 -34.05 17.28 29.19
N ASP A 269 -32.85 16.72 29.30
CA ASP A 269 -31.75 17.35 30.04
C ASP A 269 -30.59 17.89 29.18
N VAL A 270 -30.67 17.88 27.84
CA VAL A 270 -29.59 18.38 26.97
C VAL A 270 -29.85 19.81 26.48
N TYR A 271 -29.63 20.80 27.36
CA TYR A 271 -29.75 22.22 27.00
C TYR A 271 -28.40 22.83 26.62
N SER A 272 -28.20 23.07 25.32
CA SER A 272 -27.01 23.72 24.73
C SER A 272 -25.66 23.09 25.12
N SER A 273 -25.17 22.19 24.27
CA SER A 273 -23.81 21.64 24.38
C SER A 273 -23.12 21.65 23.02
N ALA A 274 -21.84 21.31 23.04
CA ALA A 274 -21.07 21.10 21.83
C ALA A 274 -21.35 19.66 21.35
N PHE A 275 -21.83 19.52 20.12
CA PHE A 275 -22.18 18.24 19.52
C PHE A 275 -21.22 17.88 18.41
N ILE A 276 -20.98 16.59 18.26
CA ILE A 276 -20.34 16.04 17.08
C ILE A 276 -21.26 16.32 15.88
N THR A 277 -20.67 16.73 14.77
CA THR A 277 -21.38 17.07 13.53
C THR A 277 -20.56 16.56 12.36
N ARG A 278 -21.22 15.95 11.36
CA ARG A 278 -20.59 15.60 10.10
C ARG A 278 -20.14 16.85 9.34
N SER A 279 -18.89 16.84 8.92
CA SER A 279 -18.31 17.84 8.03
C SER A 279 -18.89 17.71 6.61
N ASP A 280 -19.01 18.82 5.89
CA ASP A 280 -19.24 18.84 4.43
C ASP A 280 -17.97 18.56 3.61
N GLU A 281 -16.85 18.34 4.30
CA GLU A 281 -15.57 17.89 3.76
C GLU A 281 -15.40 16.37 4.00
N GLU A 282 -14.95 15.66 2.98
CA GLU A 282 -14.66 14.23 3.02
C GLU A 282 -13.19 13.95 2.70
N LEU A 283 -12.66 12.84 3.22
CA LEU A 283 -11.30 12.40 2.95
C LEU A 283 -11.30 11.19 2.03
N TYR A 284 -10.61 11.28 0.90
CA TYR A 284 -10.52 10.20 -0.06
C TYR A 284 -9.15 9.54 0.08
N VAL A 285 -9.13 8.27 0.48
CA VAL A 285 -7.92 7.50 0.76
C VAL A 285 -7.72 6.36 -0.25
N TYR A 286 -6.46 5.93 -0.40
CA TYR A 286 -6.04 5.02 -1.46
C TYR A 286 -5.08 3.97 -0.91
N GLY A 287 -4.90 2.87 -1.65
CA GLY A 287 -3.81 1.92 -1.43
C GLY A 287 -3.67 1.45 0.01
N ILE A 288 -2.45 1.47 0.56
CA ILE A 288 -2.18 1.06 1.95
C ILE A 288 -2.95 1.90 2.97
N HIS A 289 -3.21 3.18 2.70
CA HIS A 289 -3.99 4.04 3.59
C HIS A 289 -5.46 3.63 3.64
N GLY A 290 -6.01 3.12 2.54
CA GLY A 290 -7.34 2.51 2.53
C GLY A 290 -7.42 1.28 3.42
N TYR A 291 -6.38 0.46 3.46
CA TYR A 291 -6.29 -0.67 4.40
C TYR A 291 -6.17 -0.21 5.86
N ILE A 292 -5.29 0.77 6.12
CA ILE A 292 -5.04 1.28 7.47
C ILE A 292 -6.30 1.90 8.07
N GLU A 293 -7.00 2.73 7.29
CA GLU A 293 -8.22 3.37 7.79
C GLU A 293 -9.29 2.33 8.14
N THR A 294 -9.56 1.37 7.25
CA THR A 294 -10.51 0.30 7.53
C THR A 294 -10.12 -0.47 8.78
N LEU A 295 -8.84 -0.84 8.91
CA LEU A 295 -8.38 -1.59 10.06
C LEU A 295 -8.53 -0.79 11.36
N GLU A 296 -8.11 0.48 11.37
CA GLU A 296 -8.20 1.32 12.56
C GLU A 296 -9.64 1.64 12.96
N HIS A 297 -10.53 1.78 11.98
CA HIS A 297 -11.97 1.88 12.19
C HIS A 297 -12.49 0.63 12.92
N GLU A 298 -12.21 -0.58 12.41
CA GLU A 298 -12.68 -1.81 13.06
C GLU A 298 -12.00 -2.07 14.42
N LEU A 299 -10.73 -1.66 14.58
CA LEU A 299 -10.05 -1.70 15.86
C LEU A 299 -10.64 -0.71 16.87
N ALA A 300 -11.22 0.41 16.44
CA ALA A 300 -11.97 1.31 17.32
C ALA A 300 -13.20 0.60 17.88
N HIS A 301 -14.01 -0.04 17.05
CA HIS A 301 -15.10 -0.89 17.54
C HIS A 301 -14.61 -1.96 18.52
N LYS A 302 -13.46 -2.61 18.25
CA LYS A 302 -12.88 -3.61 19.16
C LYS A 302 -12.57 -3.00 20.52
N ARG A 303 -11.95 -1.82 20.56
CA ARG A 303 -11.65 -1.09 21.80
C ARG A 303 -12.93 -0.74 22.54
N HIS A 304 -13.91 -0.15 21.86
CA HIS A 304 -15.19 0.25 22.46
C HIS A 304 -15.96 -0.94 23.05
N LEU A 305 -15.91 -2.10 22.39
CA LEU A 305 -16.48 -3.32 22.91
C LEU A 305 -15.76 -3.83 24.17
N ILE A 306 -14.41 -3.82 24.18
CA ILE A 306 -13.61 -4.27 25.33
C ILE A 306 -13.74 -3.32 26.52
N ASP A 307 -13.78 -2.02 26.28
CA ASP A 307 -13.88 -0.97 27.31
C ASP A 307 -15.30 -0.83 27.87
N GLY A 308 -16.26 -1.61 27.35
CA GLY A 308 -17.65 -1.59 27.79
C GLY A 308 -18.44 -0.37 27.29
N ILE A 309 -17.89 0.37 26.34
CA ILE A 309 -18.57 1.47 25.63
C ILE A 309 -19.64 0.91 24.69
N LEU A 310 -19.45 -0.29 24.12
CA LEU A 310 -20.48 -1.01 23.38
C LEU A 310 -20.88 -2.25 24.18
N CYS A 311 -22.08 -2.24 24.76
CA CYS A 311 -22.59 -3.39 25.51
C CYS A 311 -24.06 -3.67 25.16
N ARG A 312 -24.27 -4.66 24.29
CA ARG A 312 -25.60 -5.20 23.99
C ARG A 312 -26.04 -6.11 25.15
N ARG A 313 -26.89 -5.59 26.05
CA ARG A 313 -27.94 -6.33 26.82
C ARG A 313 -27.78 -6.76 28.29
N THR A 314 -26.76 -6.45 29.10
CA THR A 314 -26.78 -6.95 30.50
C THR A 314 -26.43 -6.01 31.65
N ASP A 315 -26.00 -4.77 31.41
CA ASP A 315 -25.87 -3.83 32.53
C ASP A 315 -27.21 -3.14 32.81
N ARG A 316 -27.85 -3.49 33.93
CA ARG A 316 -29.10 -2.86 34.38
C ARG A 316 -28.92 -1.40 34.84
N ASN A 317 -27.69 -0.97 35.08
CA ASN A 317 -27.36 0.39 35.48
C ASN A 317 -27.03 1.28 34.27
N ARG A 318 -26.90 0.68 33.08
CA ARG A 318 -26.66 1.37 31.82
C ARG A 318 -28.00 1.76 31.21
N VAL A 319 -28.16 3.04 30.93
CA VAL A 319 -29.34 3.55 30.24
C VAL A 319 -28.93 3.72 28.78
N ASP A 320 -29.73 3.15 27.89
CA ASP A 320 -29.55 3.16 26.44
C ASP A 320 -30.96 3.35 25.88
N ASN A 321 -31.34 4.61 25.62
CA ASN A 321 -32.73 4.98 25.31
C ASN A 321 -33.09 4.74 23.83
N ASP A 322 -32.14 4.82 22.90
CA ASP A 322 -32.37 4.60 21.47
C ASP A 322 -31.92 3.21 20.95
N TRP A 323 -31.34 2.40 21.83
CA TRP A 323 -30.96 1.00 21.63
C TRP A 323 -29.84 0.84 20.61
N ASP A 324 -28.97 1.84 20.49
CA ASP A 324 -27.79 1.80 19.63
C ASP A 324 -26.61 1.03 20.26
N GLY A 325 -26.70 0.78 21.57
CA GLY A 325 -25.69 0.06 22.33
C GLY A 325 -24.63 0.97 22.97
N LEU A 326 -24.78 2.29 22.94
CA LEU A 326 -24.05 3.27 23.73
C LEU A 326 -24.79 3.53 25.07
N ASP A 327 -24.13 4.21 26.01
CA ASP A 327 -24.75 4.59 27.29
C ASP A 327 -25.11 6.06 27.20
N ASP A 328 -26.34 6.43 27.55
CA ASP A 328 -26.83 7.80 27.44
C ASP A 328 -25.87 8.82 28.08
N ARG A 329 -25.30 8.50 29.26
CA ARG A 329 -24.37 9.42 29.95
C ARG A 329 -23.04 9.49 29.24
N TRP A 330 -22.59 8.39 28.66
CA TRP A 330 -21.41 8.37 27.81
C TRP A 330 -21.65 9.24 26.57
N GLU A 331 -22.77 9.06 25.87
CA GLU A 331 -23.10 9.87 24.69
C GLU A 331 -23.14 11.36 24.99
N ILE A 332 -23.86 11.77 26.05
CA ILE A 332 -23.91 13.17 26.48
C ILE A 332 -22.50 13.72 26.77
N ARG A 333 -21.64 12.95 27.45
CA ARG A 333 -20.27 13.36 27.77
C ARG A 333 -19.38 13.53 26.52
N HIS A 334 -19.72 12.86 25.43
CA HIS A 334 -18.92 12.87 24.20
C HIS A 334 -19.60 13.62 23.05
N GLY A 335 -20.67 14.36 23.32
CA GLY A 335 -21.33 15.24 22.35
C GLY A 335 -22.20 14.48 21.34
N LEU A 336 -22.74 13.34 21.72
CA LEU A 336 -23.74 12.55 20.99
C LEU A 336 -25.13 12.72 21.65
N HIS A 337 -26.17 12.21 20.99
CA HIS A 337 -27.54 12.38 21.47
C HIS A 337 -28.15 11.05 21.92
N PRO A 338 -28.51 10.90 23.20
CA PRO A 338 -28.91 9.61 23.81
C PRO A 338 -30.23 8.98 23.32
N CYS A 339 -30.90 9.62 22.37
CA CYS A 339 -32.28 9.31 22.00
C CYS A 339 -32.46 9.21 20.48
N TYR A 340 -31.33 9.24 19.77
CA TYR A 340 -31.27 9.09 18.34
C TYR A 340 -30.05 8.22 17.99
N TYR A 341 -30.32 6.96 17.63
CA TYR A 341 -29.37 5.96 17.11
C TYR A 341 -28.39 6.49 16.03
N ARG A 342 -28.76 7.61 15.39
CA ARG A 342 -28.08 8.34 14.33
C ARG A 342 -28.13 9.84 14.64
N SER A 343 -27.42 10.25 15.69
CA SER A 343 -27.48 11.61 16.20
C SER A 343 -26.73 12.61 15.32
N VAL A 344 -25.64 12.16 14.70
CA VAL A 344 -24.71 13.00 13.92
C VAL A 344 -24.95 12.90 12.42
N ASP A 345 -25.30 11.70 11.95
CA ASP A 345 -25.30 11.35 10.55
C ASP A 345 -26.49 10.44 10.19
N PRO A 346 -27.30 10.78 9.18
CA PRO A 346 -28.50 10.01 8.84
C PRO A 346 -28.19 8.61 8.29
N ASP A 347 -26.98 8.35 7.82
CA ASP A 347 -26.53 7.08 7.24
C ASP A 347 -25.67 6.27 8.22
N LEU A 348 -25.01 6.93 9.18
CA LEU A 348 -24.10 6.30 10.14
C LEU A 348 -24.62 6.37 11.57
N PRO A 349 -24.76 5.22 12.26
CA PRO A 349 -25.03 5.23 13.69
C PRO A 349 -23.86 5.77 14.50
N ASP A 350 -24.15 6.14 15.74
CA ASP A 350 -23.20 6.84 16.61
C ASP A 350 -21.95 6.01 16.88
N TYR A 351 -22.09 4.70 17.04
CA TYR A 351 -20.95 3.81 17.20
C TYR A 351 -20.02 3.76 15.96
N GLU A 352 -20.52 3.99 14.75
CA GLU A 352 -19.70 4.12 13.53
C GLU A 352 -19.03 5.49 13.46
N VAL A 353 -19.75 6.55 13.84
CA VAL A 353 -19.22 7.92 13.89
C VAL A 353 -17.97 7.97 14.77
N ILE A 354 -18.03 7.39 15.98
CA ILE A 354 -16.89 7.39 16.90
C ILE A 354 -15.72 6.55 16.38
N ALA A 355 -16.01 5.45 15.66
CA ALA A 355 -14.99 4.62 15.04
C ALA A 355 -14.28 5.35 13.89
N TYR A 356 -15.01 6.10 13.06
CA TYR A 356 -14.41 6.96 12.03
C TYR A 356 -13.56 8.08 12.60
N ILE A 357 -13.98 8.72 13.71
CA ILE A 357 -13.18 9.77 14.36
C ILE A 357 -11.83 9.23 14.83
N GLU A 358 -11.83 8.08 15.51
CA GLU A 358 -10.58 7.44 15.95
C GLU A 358 -9.76 6.90 14.78
N GLY A 359 -10.41 6.26 13.80
CA GLY A 359 -9.80 5.74 12.59
C GLY A 359 -9.07 6.84 11.81
N TYR A 360 -9.70 8.00 11.63
CA TYR A 360 -9.07 9.17 11.01
C TYR A 360 -7.85 9.66 11.80
N GLY A 361 -7.95 9.74 13.13
CA GLY A 361 -6.81 10.13 13.97
C GLY A 361 -5.60 9.21 13.84
N ASN A 362 -5.83 7.89 13.82
CA ASN A 362 -4.77 6.90 13.63
C ASN A 362 -4.22 6.91 12.20
N LEU A 363 -5.08 7.10 11.19
CA LEU A 363 -4.67 7.28 9.80
C LEU A 363 -3.72 8.47 9.63
N LEU A 364 -4.02 9.63 10.25
CA LEU A 364 -3.14 10.79 10.24
C LEU A 364 -1.75 10.47 10.82
N SER A 365 -1.72 9.67 11.89
CA SER A 365 -0.47 9.22 12.52
C SER A 365 0.32 8.26 11.62
N ALA A 366 -0.38 7.52 10.76
CA ALA A 366 0.18 6.61 9.76
C ALA A 366 0.41 7.27 8.38
N LYS A 367 0.46 8.60 8.30
CA LYS A 367 0.61 9.33 7.02
C LYS A 367 1.79 8.82 6.18
N GLU A 368 2.94 8.55 6.78
CA GLU A 368 4.15 8.13 6.06
C GLU A 368 4.09 6.69 5.51
N MET A 369 3.03 5.92 5.83
CA MET A 369 2.86 4.56 5.33
C MET A 369 2.71 4.46 3.81
N TRP A 370 2.41 5.56 3.10
CA TRP A 370 2.44 5.57 1.63
C TRP A 370 3.78 5.06 1.07
N LYS A 371 4.88 5.24 1.81
CA LYS A 371 6.22 4.75 1.45
C LYS A 371 6.31 3.23 1.43
N HIS A 372 5.32 2.54 1.99
CA HIS A 372 5.20 1.10 2.02
C HIS A 372 4.16 0.56 1.03
N ASP A 373 3.63 1.41 0.16
CA ASP A 373 2.69 1.02 -0.88
C ASP A 373 3.43 0.75 -2.20
N TRP A 374 3.88 -0.49 -2.38
CA TRP A 374 4.55 -0.98 -3.59
C TRP A 374 3.70 -2.01 -4.35
N ALA A 375 2.38 -1.86 -4.25
CA ALA A 375 1.45 -2.63 -5.07
C ALA A 375 1.64 -2.28 -6.56
N ASP A 376 1.46 -3.27 -7.42
CA ASP A 376 1.43 -2.99 -8.85
C ASP A 376 0.17 -2.24 -9.29
N ASP A 377 0.11 -1.94 -10.59
CA ASP A 377 -1.07 -1.38 -11.21
C ASP A 377 -1.86 -2.56 -11.75
N CYS A 378 -3.14 -2.61 -11.41
CA CYS A 378 -4.07 -3.69 -11.67
C CYS A 378 -4.58 -3.70 -13.11
N GLY A 379 -3.67 -3.45 -14.06
CA GLY A 379 -3.91 -3.45 -15.51
C GLY A 379 -4.50 -2.15 -16.07
N TYR A 380 -4.47 -1.05 -15.32
CA TYR A 380 -4.90 0.27 -15.81
C TYR A 380 -3.70 1.11 -16.27
N ASP A 381 -3.95 2.08 -17.16
CA ASP A 381 -2.99 3.13 -17.52
C ASP A 381 -3.44 4.42 -16.81
N PRO A 382 -2.78 4.82 -15.71
CA PRO A 382 -3.19 5.94 -14.88
C PRO A 382 -2.94 7.30 -15.55
N CYS A 383 -2.27 7.33 -16.72
CA CYS A 383 -2.13 8.52 -17.55
C CYS A 383 -3.27 8.68 -18.59
N ASN A 384 -4.18 7.72 -18.67
CA ASN A 384 -5.29 7.79 -19.61
C ASN A 384 -6.39 8.73 -19.09
N THR A 385 -6.46 9.94 -19.64
CA THR A 385 -7.42 11.00 -19.30
C THR A 385 -8.86 10.72 -19.75
N ASN A 386 -9.21 9.48 -20.14
CA ASN A 386 -10.55 9.15 -20.60
C ASN A 386 -11.55 9.06 -19.42
N PRO A 387 -12.50 10.00 -19.29
CA PRO A 387 -13.44 10.12 -18.16
C PRO A 387 -14.27 8.86 -17.86
N GLN A 388 -14.33 7.90 -18.79
CA GLN A 388 -15.18 6.72 -18.72
C GLN A 388 -14.51 5.50 -18.05
N ASN A 389 -13.20 5.53 -17.75
CA ASN A 389 -12.44 4.38 -17.22
C ASN A 389 -11.76 4.61 -15.84
N HIS A 390 -12.02 5.73 -15.16
CA HIS A 390 -11.22 6.19 -14.02
C HIS A 390 -11.69 5.68 -12.64
N TYR A 391 -11.45 4.45 -12.22
CA TYR A 391 -11.56 4.16 -10.76
C TYR A 391 -10.65 3.06 -10.19
N ARG A 392 -9.81 2.36 -10.98
CA ARG A 392 -8.84 1.42 -10.38
C ARG A 392 -7.56 2.17 -10.05
N TYR A 393 -7.16 2.14 -8.79
CA TYR A 393 -5.95 2.81 -8.32
C TYR A 393 -4.90 1.74 -8.01
N GLY A 394 -3.88 1.61 -8.86
CA GLY A 394 -2.71 0.79 -8.53
C GLY A 394 -2.03 1.24 -7.22
N GLY A 395 -0.94 0.59 -6.85
CA GLY A 395 -0.14 1.05 -5.72
C GLY A 395 0.25 2.51 -5.85
N ILE A 396 0.21 3.22 -4.72
CA ILE A 396 0.37 4.68 -4.66
C ILE A 396 1.76 5.14 -5.19
N GLN A 397 2.77 4.27 -5.14
CA GLN A 397 4.12 4.55 -5.67
C GLN A 397 4.29 4.18 -7.15
N LYS A 398 3.55 3.19 -7.68
CA LYS A 398 3.67 2.76 -9.08
C LYS A 398 2.78 3.56 -10.02
N ALA A 399 1.57 3.89 -9.58
CA ALA A 399 0.61 4.63 -10.39
C ALA A 399 0.86 6.14 -10.27
N CYS A 400 0.16 6.95 -11.08
CA CYS A 400 0.12 8.39 -10.87
C CYS A 400 -0.36 8.67 -9.44
N PRO A 401 0.49 9.22 -8.55
CA PRO A 401 0.10 9.47 -7.18
C PRO A 401 -1.13 10.39 -7.19
N PRO A 402 -2.11 10.17 -6.29
CA PRO A 402 -3.23 11.09 -6.19
C PRO A 402 -2.69 12.49 -5.94
N SER A 403 -3.24 13.47 -6.66
CA SER A 403 -2.99 14.88 -6.38
C SER A 403 -4.23 15.45 -5.71
N PRO A 404 -4.12 15.93 -4.47
CA PRO A 404 -2.95 15.92 -3.59
C PRO A 404 -2.67 14.56 -2.95
N PHE A 405 -1.44 14.43 -2.45
CA PHE A 405 -0.83 13.20 -1.95
C PHE A 405 -0.60 13.26 -0.43
N PRO A 406 -0.71 12.14 0.33
CA PRO A 406 -1.05 10.78 -0.11
C PRO A 406 -2.56 10.51 -0.25
N TRP A 407 -3.38 11.46 0.19
CA TRP A 407 -4.83 11.46 0.09
C TRP A 407 -5.31 12.86 -0.25
N ARG A 408 -6.60 12.99 -0.50
CA ARG A 408 -7.20 14.29 -0.82
C ARG A 408 -8.41 14.60 0.03
N TYR A 409 -8.47 15.85 0.48
CA TYR A 409 -9.66 16.43 1.06
C TYR A 409 -10.55 16.97 -0.05
N VAL A 410 -11.84 16.65 0.00
CA VAL A 410 -12.82 17.05 -1.01
C VAL A 410 -13.98 17.76 -0.33
N ARG A 411 -14.26 18.98 -0.79
CA ARG A 411 -15.41 19.78 -0.34
C ARG A 411 -15.98 20.56 -1.52
N ASP A 412 -17.27 20.41 -1.82
CA ASP A 412 -17.92 21.10 -2.94
C ASP A 412 -17.13 21.00 -4.27
N HIS A 413 -16.63 19.79 -4.56
CA HIS A 413 -15.75 19.49 -5.71
C HIS A 413 -14.37 20.18 -5.69
N ARG A 414 -14.03 20.92 -4.64
CA ARG A 414 -12.69 21.48 -4.42
C ARG A 414 -11.82 20.44 -3.73
N ILE A 415 -10.60 20.32 -4.23
CA ILE A 415 -9.63 19.33 -3.79
C ILE A 415 -8.48 20.05 -3.08
N ALA A 416 -8.09 19.59 -1.88
CA ALA A 416 -7.02 20.19 -1.08
C ALA A 416 -6.12 19.16 -0.39
N ALA A 417 -4.84 19.54 -0.19
CA ALA A 417 -3.81 18.69 0.42
C ALA A 417 -3.87 18.69 1.95
N THR A 418 -4.47 19.73 2.50
CA THR A 418 -4.75 19.92 3.91
C THR A 418 -6.25 20.12 4.08
N PRO A 419 -6.78 19.83 5.28
CA PRO A 419 -8.16 20.14 5.60
C PRO A 419 -8.54 21.60 5.28
N PHE A 420 -9.77 21.81 4.82
CA PHE A 420 -10.42 23.12 4.77
C PHE A 420 -10.77 23.62 6.18
N TYR A 421 -10.94 22.70 7.12
CA TYR A 421 -11.23 22.98 8.53
C TYR A 421 -10.06 22.62 9.44
N ASN A 422 -9.71 23.52 10.37
CA ASN A 422 -8.59 23.31 11.30
C ASN A 422 -9.01 22.61 12.60
N ASP A 423 -10.28 22.24 12.73
CA ASP A 423 -10.93 21.71 13.93
C ASP A 423 -11.66 20.38 13.67
N LEU A 424 -11.19 19.61 12.67
CA LEU A 424 -11.64 18.23 12.48
C LEU A 424 -11.24 17.38 13.68
N LEU A 425 -12.16 16.53 14.13
CA LEU A 425 -11.97 15.63 15.25
C LEU A 425 -11.07 14.46 14.83
N THR A 426 -9.99 14.25 15.59
CA THR A 426 -9.07 13.11 15.44
C THR A 426 -9.14 12.16 16.64
N LYS A 427 -10.04 12.45 17.58
CA LYS A 427 -10.32 11.71 18.80
C LYS A 427 -11.69 12.13 19.32
N ILE A 428 -12.33 11.24 20.08
CA ILE A 428 -13.62 11.54 20.70
C ILE A 428 -13.43 12.69 21.71
N PRO A 429 -14.27 13.75 21.66
CA PRO A 429 -14.21 14.85 22.63
C PRO A 429 -14.73 14.39 23.99
N GLU A 430 -14.16 14.90 25.08
CA GLU A 430 -14.61 14.63 26.45
C GLU A 430 -15.04 15.93 27.12
N PHE A 431 -16.29 15.99 27.60
CA PHE A 431 -16.85 17.11 28.35
C PHE A 431 -16.93 16.79 29.86
N PRO A 432 -16.69 17.77 30.75
CA PRO A 432 -16.73 17.58 32.20
C PRO A 432 -18.14 17.37 32.78
#